data_AF-A0A2V8KGL9-F1
#
_entry.id   AF-A0A2V8KGL9-F1
#
_cell.length_a   1.000
_cell.length_b   1.000
_cell.length_c   1.000
_cell.angle_alpha   90.00
_cell.angle_beta   90.00
_cell.angle_gamma   90.00
#
_symmetry.space_group_name_H-M   'P 1'
#
loop_
_entity.id
_entity.type
_entity.pdbx_description
1 polymer ?
#
loop_
_entity_poly.entity_id
_entity_poly.type
_entity_poly.pdbx_seq_one_letter_code
_entity_poly.pdbx_strand_id
1 'polypeptide(L)'
;MNKTMKVFIVAIAVMGVVRFILDASGLPKDVVKYFSMTAIMIIGSLYFAIATATHKERLKASYLLIMPYMTVEVIALGYTWATGHQTIFHAAEYSMGTSIGVHTLGHLIGGFTWEPLIGFVAMELVWGIYAGGRSLLKPKITAA
;
A
#
# COMPACT_ATOMS: atom_id res chain seq x y z
N MET A 1 -6.10 0.14 -18.02
CA MET A 1 -6.18 -0.11 -16.56
C MET A 1 -7.57 -0.66 -16.27
N ASN A 2 -7.68 -1.82 -15.61
CA ASN A 2 -9.00 -2.42 -15.35
C ASN A 2 -9.80 -1.55 -14.35
N LYS A 3 -11.14 -1.71 -14.32
CA LYS A 3 -12.03 -0.91 -13.47
C LYS A 3 -11.70 -1.11 -11.99
N THR A 4 -11.39 -2.33 -11.58
CA THR A 4 -11.07 -2.69 -10.19
C THR A 4 -9.85 -1.92 -9.67
N MET A 5 -8.78 -1.82 -10.45
CA MET A 5 -7.58 -1.07 -10.08
C MET A 5 -7.88 0.41 -9.87
N LYS A 6 -8.73 1.01 -10.71
CA LYS A 6 -9.18 2.40 -10.52
C LYS A 6 -9.88 2.58 -9.18
N VAL A 7 -10.72 1.62 -8.79
CA VAL A 7 -11.42 1.65 -7.48
C VAL A 7 -10.41 1.62 -6.33
N PHE A 8 -9.41 0.72 -6.37
CA PHE A 8 -8.38 0.67 -5.34
C PHE A 8 -7.55 1.97 -5.27
N ILE A 9 -7.13 2.51 -6.42
CA ILE A 9 -6.38 3.78 -6.48
C ILE A 9 -7.18 4.91 -5.83
N VAL A 10 -8.46 5.06 -6.21
CA VAL A 10 -9.35 6.09 -5.66
C VAL A 10 -9.58 5.86 -4.17
N ALA A 11 -9.83 4.62 -3.75
CA ALA A 11 -10.05 4.30 -2.34
C ALA A 11 -8.83 4.62 -1.47
N ILE A 12 -7.61 4.32 -1.94
CA ILE A 12 -6.36 4.65 -1.25
C ILE A 12 -6.20 6.16 -1.13
N ALA A 13 -6.32 6.89 -2.24
CA ALA A 13 -6.19 8.34 -2.24
C ALA A 13 -7.24 9.01 -1.33
N VAL A 14 -8.51 8.63 -1.45
CA VAL A 14 -9.60 9.18 -0.62
C VAL A 14 -9.37 8.87 0.86
N MET A 15 -9.01 7.63 1.20
CA MET A 15 -8.74 7.25 2.58
C MET A 15 -7.57 8.05 3.16
N GLY A 16 -6.52 8.26 2.38
CA GLY A 16 -5.38 9.08 2.75
C GLY A 16 -5.74 10.53 3.02
N VAL A 17 -6.53 11.15 2.13
CA VAL A 17 -7.02 12.52 2.30
C VAL A 17 -7.91 12.63 3.54
N VAL A 18 -8.84 11.69 3.74
CA VAL A 18 -9.69 11.65 4.95
C VAL A 18 -8.82 11.55 6.20
N ARG A 19 -7.88 10.61 6.23
CA ARG A 19 -6.95 10.45 7.36
C ARG A 19 -6.19 11.75 7.67
N PHE A 20 -5.67 12.40 6.63
CA PHE A 20 -4.96 13.68 6.76
C PHE A 20 -5.86 14.80 7.30
N ILE A 21 -7.06 14.98 6.75
CA ILE A 21 -7.99 16.03 7.19
C ILE A 21 -8.40 15.80 8.64
N LEU A 22 -8.75 14.58 9.02
CA LEU A 22 -9.16 14.26 10.39
C LEU A 22 -8.06 14.58 11.40
N ASP A 23 -6.83 14.16 11.09
CA ASP A 23 -5.68 14.41 11.96
C ASP A 23 -5.32 15.90 12.03
N ALA A 24 -5.25 16.59 10.89
CA ALA A 24 -4.98 18.03 10.82
C ALA A 24 -6.07 18.88 11.51
N SER A 25 -7.28 18.33 11.66
CA SER A 25 -8.39 18.94 12.42
C SER A 25 -8.31 18.69 13.93
N GLY A 26 -7.27 18.00 14.41
CA GLY A 26 -7.03 17.77 15.84
C GLY A 26 -7.73 16.54 16.42
N LEU A 27 -8.21 15.60 15.59
CA LEU A 27 -8.74 14.35 16.13
C LEU A 27 -7.63 13.50 16.77
N PRO A 28 -7.94 12.70 17.82
CA PRO A 28 -6.96 11.82 18.44
C PRO A 28 -6.41 10.77 17.46
N LYS A 29 -5.09 10.55 17.48
CA LYS A 29 -4.40 9.55 16.64
C LYS A 29 -4.96 8.14 16.82
N ASP A 30 -5.44 7.81 18.02
CA ASP A 30 -6.11 6.53 18.30
C ASP A 30 -7.40 6.30 17.51
N VAL A 31 -8.06 7.37 17.08
CA VAL A 31 -9.22 7.30 16.18
C VAL A 31 -8.74 7.30 14.73
N VAL A 32 -7.84 8.21 14.39
CA VAL A 32 -7.43 8.42 12.99
C VAL A 32 -6.69 7.23 12.41
N LYS A 33 -6.00 6.42 13.22
CA LYS A 33 -5.26 5.22 12.75
C LYS A 33 -6.14 4.18 12.05
N TYR A 34 -7.45 4.15 12.32
CA TYR A 34 -8.38 3.21 11.68
C TYR A 34 -8.69 3.59 10.22
N PHE A 35 -8.40 4.82 9.80
CA PHE A 35 -8.52 5.28 8.41
C PHE A 35 -7.28 4.89 7.60
N SER A 36 -7.07 3.59 7.44
CA SER A 36 -5.80 3.02 6.95
C SER A 36 -5.78 2.76 5.44
N MET A 37 -4.92 3.49 4.73
CA MET A 37 -4.58 3.19 3.33
C MET A 37 -3.89 1.82 3.20
N THR A 38 -3.03 1.48 4.15
CA THR A 38 -2.30 0.20 4.18
C THR A 38 -3.26 -0.99 4.18
N ALA A 39 -4.37 -0.91 4.91
CA ALA A 39 -5.40 -1.96 4.90
C ALA A 39 -5.99 -2.16 3.50
N ILE A 40 -6.31 -1.07 2.80
CA ILE A 40 -6.82 -1.11 1.42
C ILE A 40 -5.77 -1.69 0.48
N MET A 41 -4.50 -1.30 0.63
CA MET A 41 -3.40 -1.84 -0.16
C MET A 41 -3.20 -3.33 0.07
N ILE A 42 -3.30 -3.83 1.31
CA ILE A 42 -3.18 -5.26 1.63
C ILE A 42 -4.30 -6.03 0.91
N ILE A 43 -5.55 -5.58 1.02
CA ILE A 43 -6.68 -6.21 0.34
C ILE A 43 -6.48 -6.20 -1.18
N GLY A 44 -6.05 -5.06 -1.75
CA GLY A 44 -5.71 -4.95 -3.16
C GLY A 44 -4.60 -5.90 -3.57
N SER A 45 -3.58 -6.05 -2.74
CA SER A 45 -2.43 -6.92 -3.00
C SER A 45 -2.82 -8.39 -3.01
N LEU A 46 -3.64 -8.82 -2.04
CA LEU A 46 -4.20 -10.17 -2.02
C LEU A 46 -5.07 -10.44 -3.26
N TYR A 47 -5.93 -9.49 -3.63
CA TYR A 47 -6.78 -9.61 -4.81
C TYR A 47 -5.95 -9.73 -6.10
N PHE A 48 -5.01 -8.80 -6.33
CA PHE A 48 -4.22 -8.77 -7.55
C PHE A 48 -3.17 -9.88 -7.62
N ALA A 49 -2.70 -10.41 -6.49
CA ALA A 49 -1.86 -11.60 -6.47
C ALA A 49 -2.55 -12.79 -7.14
N ILE A 50 -3.86 -12.97 -6.90
CA ILE A 50 -4.64 -14.09 -7.42
C ILE A 50 -5.25 -13.77 -8.80
N ALA A 51 -5.75 -12.55 -8.98
CA ALA A 51 -6.55 -12.16 -10.16
C ALA A 51 -5.71 -11.89 -11.43
N THR A 52 -4.39 -11.70 -11.30
CA THR A 52 -3.50 -11.45 -12.44
C THR A 52 -2.82 -12.73 -12.90
N ALA A 53 -2.57 -12.82 -14.21
CA ALA A 53 -2.02 -14.04 -14.80
C ALA A 53 -0.49 -14.08 -14.72
N THR A 54 0.16 -12.92 -14.85
CA THR A 54 1.61 -12.84 -15.05
C THR A 54 2.34 -12.07 -13.95
N HIS A 55 3.61 -12.39 -13.74
CA HIS A 55 4.50 -11.64 -12.84
C HIS A 55 4.57 -10.15 -13.21
N LYS A 56 4.60 -9.84 -14.52
CA LYS A 56 4.61 -8.46 -15.02
C LYS A 56 3.35 -7.68 -14.62
N GLU A 57 2.19 -8.33 -14.65
CA GLU A 57 0.94 -7.72 -14.20
C GLU A 57 0.91 -7.50 -12.69
N ARG A 58 1.45 -8.42 -11.88
CA ARG A 58 1.59 -8.24 -10.42
C ARG A 58 2.55 -7.11 -10.08
N LEU A 59 3.70 -7.04 -10.75
CA LEU A 59 4.64 -5.93 -10.58
C LEU A 59 3.95 -4.59 -10.88
N LYS A 60 3.25 -4.50 -12.02
CA LYS A 60 2.48 -3.31 -12.39
C LYS A 60 1.39 -2.99 -11.36
N ALA A 61 0.68 -4.01 -10.85
CA ALA A 61 -0.34 -3.83 -9.83
C ALA A 61 0.25 -3.27 -8.53
N SER A 62 1.42 -3.77 -8.11
CA SER A 62 2.13 -3.27 -6.93
C SER A 62 2.44 -1.79 -7.04
N TYR A 63 3.03 -1.36 -8.16
CA TYR A 63 3.26 0.07 -8.42
C TYR A 63 1.96 0.88 -8.39
N LEU A 64 0.91 0.40 -9.05
CA LEU A 64 -0.36 1.14 -9.11
C LEU A 64 -1.08 1.24 -7.76
N LEU A 65 -0.89 0.30 -6.84
CA LEU A 65 -1.43 0.38 -5.48
C LEU A 65 -0.60 1.31 -4.60
N ILE A 66 0.72 1.31 -4.74
CA ILE A 66 1.62 2.06 -3.85
C ILE A 66 1.70 3.54 -4.25
N MET A 67 1.73 3.86 -5.54
CA MET A 67 1.85 5.25 -6.00
C MET A 67 0.82 6.25 -5.42
N PRO A 68 -0.51 5.94 -5.34
CA PRO A 68 -1.45 6.85 -4.69
C PRO A 68 -1.17 7.04 -3.20
N TYR A 69 -0.72 5.99 -2.51
CA TYR A 69 -0.30 6.05 -1.11
C TYR A 69 0.92 6.97 -0.95
N MET A 70 1.97 6.78 -1.76
CA MET A 70 3.18 7.64 -1.74
C MET A 70 2.85 9.09 -2.00
N THR A 71 1.94 9.35 -2.93
CA THR A 71 1.54 10.71 -3.28
C THR A 71 0.91 11.41 -2.08
N VAL A 72 -0.01 10.76 -1.38
CA VAL A 72 -0.62 11.32 -0.18
C VAL A 72 0.41 11.50 0.93
N GLU A 73 1.25 10.49 1.16
CA GLU A 73 2.22 10.50 2.24
C GLU A 73 3.26 11.62 2.07
N VAL A 74 3.84 11.76 0.88
CA VAL A 74 4.79 12.85 0.58
C VAL A 74 4.13 14.23 0.75
N ILE A 75 2.86 14.40 0.36
CA ILE A 75 2.13 15.65 0.56
C ILE A 75 1.89 15.93 2.05
N ALA A 76 1.45 14.95 2.83
CA ALA A 76 1.18 15.10 4.26
C ALA A 76 2.46 15.36 5.07
N LEU A 77 3.56 14.70 4.70
CA LEU A 77 4.88 14.96 5.27
C LEU A 77 5.41 16.34 4.86
N GLY A 78 5.18 16.75 3.61
CA GLY A 78 5.46 18.10 3.13
C GLY A 78 4.70 19.17 3.92
N TYR A 79 3.43 18.93 4.26
CA TYR A 79 2.66 19.80 5.16
C TYR A 79 3.30 19.91 6.55
N THR A 80 3.70 18.77 7.13
CA THR A 80 4.38 18.73 8.43
C THR A 80 5.70 19.52 8.37
N TRP A 81 6.44 19.38 7.27
CA TRP A 81 7.69 20.08 7.04
C TRP A 81 7.50 21.60 6.88
N ALA A 82 6.46 22.03 6.17
CA ALA A 82 6.18 23.44 5.91
C ALA A 82 5.59 24.18 7.12
N THR A 83 4.81 23.49 7.97
CA THR A 83 4.05 24.12 9.06
C THR A 83 4.61 23.83 10.45
N GLY A 84 5.43 22.79 10.60
CA GLY A 84 5.82 22.25 11.89
C GLY A 84 4.72 21.47 12.63
N HIS A 85 3.50 21.42 12.08
CA HIS A 85 2.39 20.69 12.68
C HIS A 85 2.58 19.18 12.44
N GLN A 86 2.84 18.45 13.52
CA GLN A 86 2.99 17.00 13.50
C GLN A 86 1.69 16.29 13.16
N THR A 87 1.71 15.54 12.07
CA THR A 87 0.58 14.69 11.66
C THR A 87 0.82 13.22 11.99
N ILE A 88 -0.24 12.41 11.93
CA ILE A 88 -0.18 10.95 12.06
C ILE A 88 0.74 10.32 11.01
N PHE A 89 0.94 10.97 9.86
CA PHE A 89 1.87 10.49 8.84
C PHE A 89 3.33 10.54 9.29
N HIS A 90 3.68 11.34 10.31
CA HIS A 90 5.01 11.36 10.90
C HIS A 90 5.03 10.88 12.36
N ALA A 91 4.04 10.12 12.80
CA ALA A 91 4.07 9.54 14.15
C ALA A 91 5.24 8.54 14.27
N ALA A 92 5.80 8.39 15.48
CA ALA A 92 7.04 7.65 15.71
C ALA A 92 6.95 6.17 15.28
N GLU A 93 5.77 5.58 15.42
CA GLU A 93 5.45 4.22 14.97
C GLU A 93 5.46 4.04 13.45
N TYR A 94 5.34 5.12 12.68
CA TYR A 94 5.40 5.10 11.21
C TYR A 94 6.76 5.59 10.70
N SER A 95 7.34 6.61 11.34
CA SER A 95 8.65 7.16 10.97
C SER A 95 9.84 6.35 11.49
N MET A 96 9.59 5.34 12.33
CA MET A 96 10.62 4.59 13.06
C MET A 96 11.55 5.52 13.87
N GLY A 97 11.03 6.65 14.34
CA GLY A 97 11.79 7.67 15.06
C GLY A 97 12.76 8.50 14.21
N THR A 98 12.71 8.39 12.88
CA THR A 98 13.54 9.20 11.98
C THR A 98 13.05 10.65 11.92
N SER A 99 13.93 11.57 11.49
CA SER A 99 13.55 12.97 11.29
C SER A 99 12.57 13.12 10.13
N ILE A 100 11.79 14.22 10.13
CA ILE A 100 10.83 14.51 9.06
C ILE A 100 11.47 14.50 7.66
N GLY A 101 12.69 15.01 7.54
CA GLY A 101 13.43 15.03 6.28
C GLY A 101 13.81 13.63 5.82
N VAL A 102 14.33 12.80 6.72
CA VAL A 102 14.69 11.40 6.42
C VAL A 102 13.45 10.60 6.05
N HIS A 103 12.35 10.76 6.80
CA HIS A 103 11.10 10.08 6.53
C HIS A 103 10.51 10.44 5.16
N THR A 104 10.45 11.74 4.87
CA THR A 104 9.94 12.25 3.58
C THR A 104 10.77 11.77 2.41
N LEU A 105 12.10 11.85 2.53
CA LEU A 105 13.02 11.40 1.47
C LEU A 105 12.97 9.88 1.30
N GLY A 106 12.83 9.14 2.40
CA GLY A 106 12.63 7.70 2.42
C GLY A 106 11.44 7.29 1.56
N HIS A 107 10.28 7.91 1.76
CA HIS A 107 9.11 7.65 0.93
C HIS A 107 9.25 8.18 -0.50
N LEU A 108 9.85 9.35 -0.70
CA LEU A 108 10.03 9.89 -2.04
C LEU A 108 10.90 8.96 -2.90
N ILE A 109 12.03 8.47 -2.39
CA ILE A 109 12.91 7.56 -3.13
C ILE A 109 12.35 6.15 -3.12
N GLY A 110 11.93 5.66 -1.95
CA GLY A 110 11.43 4.30 -1.75
C GLY A 110 10.18 4.00 -2.55
N GLY A 111 9.29 4.99 -2.67
CA GLY A 111 8.06 4.91 -3.44
C GLY A 111 8.24 4.64 -4.93
N PHE A 112 9.36 5.08 -5.51
CA PHE A 112 9.71 4.79 -6.90
C PHE A 112 10.61 3.55 -7.05
N THR A 113 11.20 3.07 -5.96
CA THR A 113 12.24 2.04 -5.99
C THR A 113 11.83 0.79 -5.22
N TRP A 114 12.10 0.68 -3.92
CA TRP A 114 11.96 -0.58 -3.18
C TRP A 114 10.56 -0.85 -2.64
N GLU A 115 9.74 0.15 -2.34
CA GLU A 115 8.41 -0.09 -1.74
C GLU A 115 7.48 -0.87 -2.69
N PRO A 116 7.37 -0.52 -3.99
CA PRO A 116 6.66 -1.34 -4.96
C PRO A 116 7.24 -2.74 -5.14
N LEU A 117 8.56 -2.90 -4.98
CA LEU A 117 9.20 -4.21 -5.10
C LEU A 117 8.87 -5.11 -3.90
N ILE A 118 8.80 -4.55 -2.69
CA ILE A 118 8.36 -5.28 -1.50
C ILE A 118 6.91 -5.74 -1.68
N GLY A 119 6.01 -4.85 -2.13
CA GLY A 119 4.63 -5.21 -2.44
C GLY A 119 4.52 -6.30 -3.52
N PHE A 120 5.38 -6.23 -4.55
CA PHE A 120 5.43 -7.24 -5.60
C PHE A 120 5.88 -8.60 -5.07
N VAL A 121 6.96 -8.65 -4.28
CA VAL A 121 7.44 -9.89 -3.64
C VAL A 121 6.33 -10.50 -2.77
N ALA A 122 5.62 -9.69 -1.98
CA ALA A 122 4.49 -10.17 -1.19
C ALA A 122 3.37 -10.78 -2.07
N MET A 123 3.02 -10.14 -3.19
CA MET A 123 2.05 -10.70 -4.14
C MET A 123 2.53 -12.01 -4.77
N GLU A 124 3.82 -12.12 -5.10
CA GLU A 124 4.40 -13.35 -5.65
C GLU A 124 4.35 -14.50 -4.65
N LEU A 125 4.64 -14.25 -3.37
CA LEU A 125 4.52 -15.24 -2.31
C LEU A 125 3.08 -15.74 -2.17
N VAL A 126 2.10 -14.82 -2.13
CA VAL A 126 0.67 -15.16 -2.06
C VAL A 126 0.24 -15.98 -3.27
N TRP A 127 0.65 -15.57 -4.47
CA TRP A 127 0.35 -16.30 -5.70
C TRP A 127 0.98 -17.70 -5.68
N GLY A 128 2.24 -17.83 -5.25
CA GLY A 128 2.93 -19.11 -5.15
C GLY A 128 2.24 -20.10 -4.21
N ILE A 129 1.82 -19.61 -3.03
CA ILE A 129 1.03 -20.40 -2.07
C ILE A 129 -0.30 -20.83 -2.70
N TYR A 130 -1.03 -19.91 -3.34
CA TYR A 130 -2.32 -20.20 -3.97
C TYR A 130 -2.18 -21.22 -5.13
N ALA A 131 -1.20 -21.03 -6.00
CA ALA A 131 -0.95 -21.90 -7.15
C ALA A 131 -0.50 -23.30 -6.72
N GLY A 132 0.39 -23.38 -5.73
CA GLY A 132 0.84 -24.64 -5.13
C GLY A 132 -0.28 -25.38 -4.41
N GLY A 133 -1.09 -24.68 -3.61
CA GLY A 133 -2.26 -25.29 -2.96
C GLY A 133 -3.24 -25.88 -3.98
N ARG A 134 -3.51 -25.15 -5.07
CA ARG A 134 -4.34 -25.66 -6.17
C ARG A 134 -3.76 -26.88 -6.87
N SER A 135 -2.45 -26.97 -7.04
CA SER A 135 -1.84 -28.13 -7.73
C SER A 135 -1.92 -29.38 -6.88
N LEU A 136 -1.78 -29.26 -5.55
CA LEU A 136 -1.91 -30.36 -4.60
C LEU A 136 -3.34 -30.89 -4.47
N LEU A 137 -4.35 -30.02 -4.63
CA LEU A 137 -5.77 -30.36 -4.50
C LEU A 137 -6.40 -30.89 -5.80
N LYS A 138 -5.70 -30.86 -6.93
CA LYS A 138 -6.22 -31.46 -8.17
C LYS A 138 -6.24 -32.99 -8.01
N PRO A 139 -7.40 -33.66 -8.22
CA PRO A 139 -7.45 -35.11 -8.26
C PRO A 139 -6.44 -35.63 -9.27
N LYS A 140 -5.57 -36.56 -8.86
CA LYS A 140 -4.78 -37.33 -9.83
C LYS A 140 -5.78 -38.13 -10.65
N ILE A 141 -6.06 -37.69 -11.87
CA ILE A 141 -6.75 -38.54 -12.85
C ILE A 141 -5.76 -39.67 -13.14
N THR A 142 -5.93 -40.80 -12.47
CA THR A 142 -5.27 -42.04 -12.86
C THR A 142 -5.86 -42.43 -14.21
N ALA A 143 -5.05 -42.32 -15.27
CA ALA A 143 -5.39 -42.90 -16.55
C ALA A 143 -5.58 -44.41 -16.36
N ALA A 144 -6.77 -44.90 -16.71
CA ALA A 144 -7.10 -46.31 -16.78
C ALA A 144 -6.58 -46.93 -18.09
#